data_AF-A0A5S9M1I1-F1
#
_entry.id   AF-A0A5S9M1I1-F1
#
_cell.length_a   1.000
_cell.length_b   1.000
_cell.length_c   1.000
_cell.angle_alpha   90.00
_cell.angle_beta   90.00
_cell.angle_gamma   90.00
#
_symmetry.space_group_name_H-M   'P 1'
#
loop_
_entity.id
_entity.type
_entity.pdbx_description
1 polymer ?
#
loop_
_entity_poly.entity_id
_entity_poly.type
_entity_poly.pdbx_seq_one_letter_code
_entity_poly.pdbx_strand_id
1 'polypeptide(L)' 'MRIFFEHFDEHIEKVVRKPNAHYIDSNIGPKTAIFVGSNDTQFLRNFDPVAAMITFKDYEYDMNEIIVEIDKIYTENLVK' A
#
# COMPACT_ATOMS: atom_id res chain seq x y z
N MET A 1 5.34 -0.32 20.70
CA MET A 1 5.13 -0.75 19.30
C MET A 1 4.00 -1.79 19.31
N ARG A 2 2.75 -1.34 19.14
CA ARG A 2 1.60 -2.24 18.96
C ARG A 2 1.61 -2.68 17.50
N ILE A 3 1.41 -3.97 17.28
CA ILE A 3 1.67 -4.63 16.01
C ILE A 3 0.64 -4.13 14.99
N PHE A 4 1.09 -3.31 14.04
CA PHE A 4 0.24 -2.69 13.01
C PHE A 4 -0.50 -3.74 12.16
N PHE A 5 0.12 -4.90 12.00
CA PHE A 5 -0.45 -6.07 11.32
C PHE A 5 -1.47 -6.85 12.16
N GLU A 6 -1.38 -6.82 13.49
CA GLU A 6 -2.27 -7.57 14.38
C GLU A 6 -3.67 -6.93 14.47
N HIS A 7 -3.75 -5.60 14.28
CA HIS A 7 -5.00 -4.83 14.28
C HIS A 7 -5.30 -4.22 12.90
N PHE A 8 -4.87 -4.88 11.83
CA PHE A 8 -5.04 -4.41 10.46
C PHE A 8 -6.53 -4.18 10.11
N ASP A 9 -7.41 -5.04 10.63
CA ASP A 9 -8.87 -4.95 10.55
C ASP A 9 -9.43 -3.70 11.23
N GLU A 10 -9.05 -3.42 12.48
CA GLU A 10 -9.46 -2.19 13.18
C GLU A 10 -8.98 -0.93 12.46
N HIS A 11 -7.80 -1.01 11.84
CA HIS A 11 -7.28 0.07 11.04
C HIS A 11 -8.09 0.29 9.76
N ILE A 12 -8.58 -0.77 9.11
CA ILE A 12 -9.50 -0.66 7.97
C ILE A 12 -10.84 -0.04 8.40
N GLU A 13 -11.38 -0.42 9.55
CA GLU A 13 -12.65 0.10 10.04
C GLU A 13 -12.59 1.59 10.42
N LYS A 14 -11.46 2.06 10.95
CA LYS A 14 -11.26 3.45 11.42
C LYS A 14 -10.85 4.44 10.33
N VAL A 15 -10.99 4.10 9.04
CA VAL A 15 -10.59 5.03 7.97
C VAL A 15 -11.47 6.26 7.96
N VAL A 16 -10.85 7.43 8.11
CA VAL A 16 -11.54 8.72 8.12
C VAL A 16 -11.90 9.09 6.68
N ARG A 17 -13.19 8.96 6.34
CA ARG A 17 -13.75 9.44 5.09
C ARG A 17 -13.80 10.96 5.10
N LYS A 18 -13.03 11.60 4.23
CA LYS A 18 -13.18 13.03 3.98
C LYS A 18 -14.52 13.26 3.27
N PRO A 19 -15.34 14.23 3.70
CA PRO A 19 -16.55 14.58 2.99
C PRO A 19 -16.18 15.03 1.57
N ASN A 20 -16.93 14.53 0.58
CA ASN A 20 -16.73 14.77 -0.86
C ASN A 20 -15.47 14.17 -1.49
N ALA A 21 -14.74 13.29 -0.80
CA ALA A 21 -13.61 12.58 -1.40
C ALA A 21 -14.02 11.28 -2.09
N HIS A 22 -13.40 10.99 -3.22
CA HIS A 22 -13.43 9.68 -3.86
C HIS A 22 -12.57 8.70 -3.09
N TYR A 23 -13.17 7.60 -2.68
CA TYR A 23 -12.48 6.56 -1.93
C TYR A 23 -12.03 5.44 -2.84
N ILE A 24 -10.73 5.17 -2.83
CA ILE A 24 -10.09 4.21 -3.71
C ILE A 24 -9.39 3.15 -2.87
N ASP A 25 -9.74 1.89 -3.09
CA ASP A 25 -9.22 0.78 -2.29
C ASP A 25 -8.96 -0.47 -3.12
N SER A 26 -8.01 -1.29 -2.67
CA SER A 26 -7.64 -2.58 -3.25
C SER A 26 -7.18 -2.53 -4.72
N ASN A 27 -6.30 -1.58 -5.05
CA ASN A 27 -5.82 -1.38 -6.43
C ASN A 27 -4.38 -1.85 -6.63
N ILE A 28 -4.08 -2.29 -7.85
CA ILE A 28 -2.73 -2.64 -8.30
C ILE A 28 -2.42 -1.81 -9.55
N GLY A 29 -1.31 -1.11 -9.53
CA GLY A 29 -0.86 -0.22 -10.59
C GLY A 29 -0.54 1.19 -10.10
N PRO A 30 -0.01 2.03 -11.00
CA PRO A 30 0.30 3.41 -10.68
C PRO A 30 -0.98 4.21 -10.40
N LYS A 31 -0.97 5.03 -9.35
CA LYS A 31 -2.13 5.86 -8.96
C LYS A 31 -2.59 6.79 -10.08
N THR A 32 -1.68 7.20 -10.96
CA THR A 32 -1.96 8.03 -12.14
C THR A 32 -2.85 7.34 -13.17
N ALA A 33 -2.98 6.01 -13.15
CA ALA A 33 -3.90 5.27 -14.02
C ALA A 33 -5.36 5.44 -13.58
N ILE A 34 -5.61 5.85 -12.34
CA ILE A 34 -6.96 6.07 -11.84
C ILE A 34 -7.33 7.52 -12.06
N PHE A 35 -8.08 7.76 -13.15
CA PHE A 35 -8.53 9.09 -13.51
C PHE A 35 -9.81 9.44 -12.74
N VAL A 36 -9.65 10.14 -11.62
CA VAL A 36 -10.77 10.74 -10.89
C VAL A 36 -10.62 12.26 -10.98
N GLY A 37 -11.65 12.93 -11.49
CA GLY A 37 -11.64 14.37 -11.66
C GLY A 37 -11.34 15.08 -10.35
N SER A 38 -10.19 15.76 -10.30
CA SER A 38 -9.69 16.67 -9.26
C SER A 38 -9.49 16.09 -7.84
N ASN A 39 -8.23 16.21 -7.37
CA ASN A 39 -7.64 16.39 -6.02
C ASN A 39 -8.26 15.81 -4.73
N ASP A 40 -9.53 15.45 -4.69
CA ASP A 40 -10.21 14.91 -3.51
C ASP A 40 -10.30 13.39 -3.61
N THR A 41 -9.15 12.73 -3.60
CA THR A 41 -9.06 11.27 -3.58
C THR A 41 -8.37 10.80 -2.31
N GLN A 42 -8.89 9.73 -1.71
CA GLN A 42 -8.26 9.02 -0.60
C GLN A 42 -7.99 7.58 -0.99
N PHE A 43 -6.75 7.16 -0.84
CA PHE A 43 -6.30 5.80 -1.08
C PHE A 43 -6.22 5.02 0.23
N LEU A 44 -7.01 3.95 0.33
CA LEU A 44 -6.89 3.02 1.45
C LEU A 44 -5.81 1.98 1.20
N ARG A 45 -5.90 1.19 0.13
CA ARG A 45 -4.86 0.24 -0.29
C ARG A 45 -4.60 0.40 -1.78
N ASN A 46 -3.34 0.68 -2.11
CA ASN A 46 -2.83 0.67 -3.48
C ASN A 46 -1.44 0.06 -3.48
N PHE A 47 -1.13 -0.75 -4.48
CA PHE A 47 0.23 -1.21 -4.72
C PHE A 47 0.66 -0.83 -6.13
N ASP A 48 1.73 -0.05 -6.25
CA ASP A 48 2.37 0.23 -7.52
C ASP A 48 3.58 -0.71 -7.71
N PRO A 49 3.47 -1.71 -8.60
CA PRO A 49 4.56 -2.66 -8.84
C PRO A 49 5.74 -2.04 -9.59
N VAL A 50 5.55 -0.93 -10.31
CA VAL A 50 6.63 -0.28 -11.06
C VAL A 50 7.51 0.53 -10.12
N ALA A 51 6.88 1.24 -9.17
CA ALA A 51 7.59 2.01 -8.17
C ALA A 51 7.97 1.19 -6.91
N ALA A 52 7.48 -0.04 -6.80
CA ALA A 52 7.55 -0.85 -5.57
C ALA A 52 6.97 -0.13 -4.33
N MET A 53 5.88 0.63 -4.53
CA MET A 53 5.28 1.45 -3.48
C MET A 53 3.95 0.87 -3.02
N ILE A 54 3.79 0.69 -1.71
CA ILE A 54 2.47 0.44 -1.10
C ILE A 54 1.94 1.75 -0.53
N THR A 55 0.70 2.08 -0.87
CA THR A 55 -0.07 3.12 -0.18
C THR A 55 -1.03 2.46 0.80
N PHE A 56 -0.97 2.85 2.07
CA PHE A 56 -1.95 2.50 3.08
C PHE A 56 -2.46 3.75 3.82
N LYS A 57 -3.76 4.05 3.73
CA LYS A 57 -4.38 5.26 4.33
C LYS A 57 -3.67 6.56 3.93
N ASP A 58 -3.45 6.76 2.64
CA ASP A 58 -2.67 7.87 2.06
C ASP A 58 -1.18 7.92 2.46
N TYR A 59 -0.69 7.04 3.35
CA TYR A 59 0.73 6.91 3.64
C TYR A 59 1.40 6.00 2.61
N GLU A 60 2.56 6.43 2.13
CA GLU A 60 3.37 5.69 1.17
C GLU A 60 4.54 4.99 1.86
N TYR A 61 4.75 3.74 1.48
CA TYR A 61 5.79 2.88 2.01
C TYR A 61 6.55 2.27 0.82
N ASP A 62 7.87 2.48 0.81
CA ASP A 62 8.76 1.87 -0.15
C ASP A 62 9.02 0.41 0.24
N MET A 63 8.73 -0.52 -0.67
CA MET A 63 8.90 -1.95 -0.46
C MET A 63 10.26 -2.47 -0.91
N ASN A 64 11.12 -1.66 -1.52
CA ASN A 64 12.41 -2.11 -2.04
C ASN A 64 13.26 -2.81 -0.97
N GLU A 65 13.29 -2.30 0.26
CA GLU A 65 14.02 -2.94 1.36
C GLU A 65 13.50 -4.35 1.66
N ILE A 66 12.18 -4.53 1.65
CA ILE A 66 11.54 -5.82 1.89
C ILE A 66 11.78 -6.77 0.71
N ILE A 67 11.68 -6.27 -0.53
CA ILE A 67 11.94 -7.05 -1.75
C ILE A 67 13.37 -7.58 -1.74
N VAL A 68 14.35 -6.72 -1.46
CA VAL A 68 15.76 -7.11 -1.37
C VAL A 68 15.97 -8.22 -0.34
N GLU A 69 15.32 -8.12 0.82
CA GLU A 69 15.49 -9.13 1.87
C GLU A 69 14.80 -10.45 1.54
N ILE A 70 13.64 -10.40 0.89
CA ILE A 70 12.97 -11.60 0.35
C ILE A 70 13.86 -12.27 -0.70
N ASP A 71 14.45 -11.50 -1.62
CA ASP A 71 15.35 -12.03 -2.66
C ASP A 71 16.59 -12.68 -2.07
N LYS A 72 17.17 -12.11 -1.00
CA LYS A 72 18.28 -12.74 -0.26
C LYS A 72 17.85 -14.09 0.32
N ILE A 73 16.75 -14.12 1.06
CA ILE A 73 16.22 -15.36 1.65
C ILE A 73 15.98 -16.40 0.55
N TYR A 74 15.39 -16.00 -0.56
CA TYR A 74 15.08 -16.92 -1.66
C TYR A 74 16.36 -17.46 -2.32
N THR A 75 17.34 -16.59 -2.57
CA THR A 75 18.61 -16.97 -3.20
C THR A 75 19.47 -17.84 -2.27
N GLU A 76 19.57 -17.51 -0.99
CA GLU A 76 20.35 -18.27 0.00
C GLU A 76 19.77 -19.68 0.25
N ASN A 77 18.45 -19.83 0.12
CA ASN A 77 17.78 -21.13 0.26
C ASN A 77 17.77 -21.96 -1.03
N LEU A 78 18.05 -21.36 -2.20
CA LEU A 78 18.23 -22.08 -3.47
C LEU A 78 19.65 -22.61 -3.69
N VAL A 79 20.62 -22.17 -2.87
CA VAL A 79 22.03 -22.58 -2.94
C VAL A 79 22.36 -23.70 -1.92
N LYS A 80 21.34 -24.27 -1.26
CA LYS A 80 21.45 -25.48 -0.42
C LYS A 80 20.84 -26.69 -1.11
#